data_AF-A0A8H6KG68-F1
#
_entry.id   AF-A0A8H6KG68-F1
#
_cell.length_a   1.000
_cell.length_b   1.000
_cell.length_c   1.000
_cell.angle_alpha   90.00
_cell.angle_beta   90.00
_cell.angle_gamma   90.00
#
_symmetry.space_group_name_H-M   'P 1'
#
loop_
_entity.id
_entity.type
_entity.pdbx_description
1 polymer ?
#
loop_
_entity_poly.entity_id
_entity_poly.type
_entity_poly.pdbx_seq_one_letter_code
_entity_poly.pdbx_strand_id
1 'polypeptide(L)'
;MIPKPYAAFFKSLDPLIALWGASLFLLSPSTVTSSYLPPQTLDASTTHPASFSSPREQAYSLPLHGQIAGHLLSNALMSIFLLRSTDSLRIWRTYQLGLLIIDVFLLYGTFSSYAVQGRLSPTSWRVEDWGSVGITGGVGLARLSFLLGLGFPKTKSA
;
A
#
# COMPACT_ATOMS: atom_id res chain seq x y z
N MET A 1 19.30 19.06 -2.97
CA MET A 1 19.00 18.33 -4.22
C MET A 1 18.42 16.97 -3.88
N ILE A 2 17.45 16.48 -4.65
CA ILE A 2 16.83 15.17 -4.46
C ILE A 2 17.63 14.12 -5.24
N PRO A 3 18.04 12.98 -4.65
CA PRO A 3 18.73 11.93 -5.38
C PRO A 3 17.86 11.36 -6.52
N LYS A 4 18.48 11.16 -7.69
CA LYS A 4 17.81 10.61 -8.89
C LYS A 4 17.03 9.30 -8.66
N PRO A 5 17.51 8.29 -7.89
CA PRO A 5 16.74 7.07 -7.69
C PRO A 5 15.40 7.34 -6.99
N TYR A 6 15.38 8.17 -5.94
CA TYR A 6 14.13 8.56 -5.28
C TYR A 6 13.21 9.37 -6.20
N ALA A 7 13.78 10.27 -7.01
CA ALA A 7 13.00 11.03 -7.95
C ALA A 7 12.32 10.12 -8.99
N ALA A 8 13.03 9.14 -9.55
CA ALA A 8 12.46 8.19 -10.49
C ALA A 8 11.39 7.30 -9.85
N PHE A 9 11.65 6.83 -8.62
CA PHE A 9 10.73 5.99 -7.88
C PHE A 9 9.43 6.73 -7.54
N PHE A 10 9.50 7.88 -6.85
CA PHE A 10 8.31 8.61 -6.41
C PHE A 10 7.55 9.31 -7.53
N LYS A 11 8.20 9.71 -8.63
CA LYS A 11 7.50 10.37 -9.76
C LYS A 11 6.84 9.39 -10.72
N SER A 12 7.32 8.14 -10.80
CA SER A 12 6.90 7.20 -11.85
C SER A 12 6.44 5.86 -11.30
N LEU A 13 7.27 5.20 -10.48
CA LEU A 13 6.98 3.84 -10.02
C LEU A 13 5.86 3.84 -8.96
N ASP A 14 5.96 4.73 -7.99
CA ASP A 14 4.97 4.90 -6.92
C ASP A 14 3.55 5.23 -7.43
N PRO A 15 3.35 6.21 -8.33
CA PRO A 15 2.01 6.47 -8.87
C PRO A 15 1.48 5.32 -9.73
N LEU A 16 2.32 4.53 -10.40
CA LEU A 16 1.88 3.34 -11.13
C LEU A 16 1.39 2.25 -10.18
N ILE A 17 2.12 2.00 -9.08
CA ILE A 17 1.68 1.07 -8.02
C ILE A 17 0.35 1.55 -7.44
N ALA A 18 0.22 2.84 -7.16
CA ALA A 18 -0.99 3.41 -6.58
C ALA A 18 -2.19 3.31 -7.55
N LEU A 19 -2.01 3.59 -8.84
CA LEU A 19 -3.07 3.41 -9.85
C LEU A 19 -3.50 1.95 -9.98
N TRP A 20 -2.55 1.02 -9.97
CA TRP A 20 -2.85 -0.41 -10.02
C TRP A 20 -3.57 -0.88 -8.75
N GLY A 21 -3.13 -0.45 -7.56
CA GLY A 21 -3.85 -0.74 -6.32
C GLY A 21 -5.27 -0.18 -6.33
N ALA A 22 -5.44 1.07 -6.78
CA ALA A 22 -6.76 1.70 -6.89
C ALA A 22 -7.69 0.93 -7.84
N SER A 23 -7.16 0.45 -8.98
CA SER A 23 -7.95 -0.34 -9.93
C SER A 23 -8.36 -1.69 -9.34
N LEU A 24 -7.52 -2.35 -8.55
CA LEU A 24 -7.89 -3.58 -7.84
C LEU A 24 -9.01 -3.34 -6.82
N PHE A 25 -8.93 -2.28 -6.02
CA PHE A 25 -9.97 -1.95 -5.04
C PHE A 25 -11.32 -1.56 -5.69
N LEU A 26 -11.31 -1.01 -6.91
CA LEU A 26 -12.54 -0.59 -7.61
C LEU A 26 -13.14 -1.69 -8.50
N LEU A 27 -12.29 -2.40 -9.25
CA LEU A 27 -12.70 -3.30 -10.32
C LEU A 27 -12.61 -4.77 -9.92
N SER A 28 -11.81 -5.10 -8.91
CA SER A 28 -11.65 -6.47 -8.43
C SER A 28 -11.60 -6.54 -6.89
N PRO A 29 -12.61 -6.00 -6.17
CA PRO A 29 -12.55 -5.88 -4.71
C PRO A 29 -12.34 -7.23 -4.03
N SER A 30 -12.96 -8.30 -4.57
CA SER A 30 -12.81 -9.68 -4.08
C SER A 30 -11.37 -10.16 -4.00
N THR A 31 -10.48 -9.68 -4.87
CA THR A 31 -9.05 -10.02 -4.84
C THR A 31 -8.39 -9.40 -3.61
N VAL A 32 -8.75 -8.15 -3.29
CA VAL A 32 -8.12 -7.39 -2.20
C VAL A 32 -8.70 -7.76 -0.85
N THR A 33 -10.02 -7.99 -0.75
CA THR A 33 -10.67 -8.40 0.50
C THR A 33 -10.29 -9.83 0.93
N SER A 34 -9.76 -10.65 0.01
CA SER A 34 -9.37 -12.05 0.27
C SER A 34 -8.27 -12.20 1.33
N SER A 35 -7.44 -11.18 1.54
CA SER A 35 -6.43 -11.14 2.61
C SER A 35 -7.01 -10.79 3.98
N TYR A 36 -8.21 -10.19 4.05
CA TYR A 36 -8.75 -9.57 5.26
C TYR A 36 -9.94 -10.29 5.90
N LEU A 37 -10.64 -11.17 5.16
CA LEU A 37 -11.83 -11.85 5.64
C LEU A 37 -11.58 -13.32 6.02
N PRO A 38 -12.15 -13.80 7.15
CA PRO A 38 -12.05 -15.21 7.54
C PRO A 38 -12.88 -16.12 6.61
N PRO A 39 -12.43 -17.35 6.32
CA PRO A 39 -13.21 -18.30 5.52
C PRO A 39 -14.51 -18.69 6.23
N GLN A 40 -15.65 -18.55 5.57
CA GLN A 40 -16.87 -19.27 5.97
C GLN A 40 -16.80 -20.67 5.35
N THR A 41 -16.90 -21.67 6.21
CA THR A 41 -16.49 -23.07 5.99
C THR A 41 -17.06 -23.71 4.72
N LEU A 42 -16.19 -24.31 3.90
CA LEU A 42 -16.20 -25.72 3.46
C LEU A 42 -14.87 -26.00 2.72
N ASP A 43 -14.04 -26.86 3.33
CA ASP A 43 -12.70 -27.30 2.90
C ASP A 43 -11.69 -26.20 2.45
N ALA A 44 -10.84 -25.80 3.41
CA ALA A 44 -9.79 -24.79 3.22
C ALA A 44 -8.67 -25.20 2.25
N SER A 45 -8.63 -26.46 1.82
CA SER A 45 -7.61 -26.98 0.91
C SER A 45 -8.01 -26.94 -0.57
N THR A 46 -9.31 -26.79 -0.87
CA THR A 46 -9.88 -26.88 -2.23
C THR A 46 -10.66 -25.64 -2.66
N THR A 47 -11.01 -24.75 -1.73
CA THR A 47 -11.93 -23.64 -2.00
C THR A 47 -11.27 -22.27 -1.79
N HIS A 48 -11.29 -21.41 -2.82
CA HIS A 48 -10.77 -20.05 -2.73
C HIS A 48 -11.69 -19.19 -1.85
N PRO A 49 -11.27 -18.68 -0.67
CA PRO A 49 -12.16 -18.03 0.30
C PRO A 49 -12.80 -16.72 -0.18
N ALA A 50 -12.36 -16.14 -1.30
CA ALA A 50 -13.08 -15.03 -1.95
C ALA A 50 -14.41 -15.44 -2.61
N SER A 51 -14.77 -16.72 -2.60
CA SER A 51 -16.06 -17.23 -3.11
C SER A 51 -17.21 -17.09 -2.11
N PHE A 52 -16.95 -16.69 -0.86
CA PHE A 52 -17.97 -16.55 0.18
C PHE A 52 -17.87 -15.19 0.88
N SER A 53 -18.51 -14.18 0.30
CA SER A 53 -18.97 -13.00 1.03
C SER A 53 -20.48 -13.00 0.97
N SER A 54 -21.17 -13.02 2.11
CA SER A 54 -22.61 -12.80 2.09
C SER A 54 -22.90 -11.41 1.48
N PRO A 55 -24.05 -11.19 0.80
CA PRO A 55 -24.40 -9.88 0.26
C PRO A 55 -24.35 -8.75 1.30
N ARG A 56 -24.55 -9.10 2.58
CA ARG A 56 -24.50 -8.19 3.72
C ARG A 56 -23.06 -7.77 4.07
N GLU A 57 -22.10 -8.70 4.06
CA GLU A 57 -20.68 -8.40 4.29
C GLU A 57 -20.08 -7.59 3.14
N GLN A 58 -20.51 -7.88 1.91
CA GLN A 58 -20.12 -7.09 0.73
C GLN A 58 -20.56 -5.62 0.84
N ALA A 59 -21.80 -5.38 1.32
CA ALA A 59 -22.34 -4.03 1.49
C ALA A 59 -21.53 -3.18 2.50
N TYR A 60 -21.00 -3.77 3.58
CA TYR A 60 -20.17 -3.05 4.56
C TYR A 60 -18.73 -2.83 4.08
N SER A 61 -18.22 -3.69 3.19
CA SER A 61 -16.86 -3.57 2.66
C SER A 61 -16.73 -2.52 1.55
N LEU A 62 -17.81 -2.24 0.81
CA LEU A 62 -17.79 -1.35 -0.36
C LEU A 62 -17.32 0.08 -0.04
N PRO A 63 -17.78 0.75 1.04
CA PRO A 63 -17.27 2.07 1.40
C PRO A 63 -15.78 2.07 1.78
N LEU A 64 -15.29 1.00 2.41
CA LEU A 64 -13.87 0.86 2.80
C LEU A 64 -12.98 0.71 1.56
N HIS A 65 -13.38 -0.12 0.61
CA HIS A 65 -12.68 -0.26 -0.67
C HIS A 65 -12.64 1.09 -1.43
N GLY A 66 -13.76 1.82 -1.46
CA GLY A 66 -13.84 3.13 -2.08
C GLY A 66 -12.92 4.17 -1.42
N GLN A 67 -12.80 4.15 -0.09
CA GLN A 67 -11.88 5.04 0.64
C GLN A 67 -10.42 4.75 0.32
N ILE A 68 -10.02 3.48 0.31
CA ILE A 68 -8.63 3.10 -0.01
C ILE A 68 -8.31 3.41 -1.48
N ALA A 69 -9.23 3.07 -2.40
CA ALA A 69 -9.08 3.42 -3.82
C ALA A 69 -8.96 4.93 -4.04
N GLY A 70 -9.83 5.72 -3.39
CA GLY A 70 -9.79 7.17 -3.46
C GLY A 70 -8.48 7.76 -2.93
N HIS A 71 -7.97 7.22 -1.82
CA HIS A 71 -6.66 7.58 -1.30
C HIS A 71 -5.53 7.26 -2.30
N LEU A 72 -5.49 6.04 -2.83
CA LEU A 72 -4.46 5.61 -3.78
C LEU A 72 -4.49 6.44 -5.07
N LEU A 73 -5.68 6.75 -5.59
CA LEU A 73 -5.83 7.61 -6.77
C LEU A 73 -5.35 9.04 -6.46
N SER A 74 -5.70 9.58 -5.29
CA SER A 74 -5.21 10.88 -4.83
C SER A 74 -3.67 10.90 -4.74
N ASN A 75 -3.06 9.87 -4.15
CA ASN A 75 -1.61 9.70 -4.10
C ASN A 75 -1.02 9.65 -5.52
N ALA A 76 -1.59 8.86 -6.43
CA ALA A 76 -1.09 8.78 -7.80
C ALA A 76 -1.07 10.15 -8.49
N LEU A 77 -2.17 10.89 -8.41
CA LEU A 77 -2.28 12.21 -9.03
C LEU A 77 -1.32 13.22 -8.38
N MET A 78 -1.22 13.25 -7.05
CA MET A 78 -0.28 14.13 -6.35
C MET A 78 1.17 13.76 -6.68
N SER A 79 1.55 12.50 -6.65
CA SER A 79 2.88 12.03 -7.05
C SER A 79 3.20 12.36 -8.51
N ILE A 80 2.19 12.33 -9.40
CA ILE A 80 2.36 12.74 -10.79
C ILE A 80 2.57 14.25 -10.90
N PHE A 81 1.65 15.06 -10.38
CA PHE A 81 1.63 16.50 -10.61
C PHE A 81 2.45 17.28 -9.59
N LEU A 82 2.22 17.09 -8.27
CA LEU A 82 2.88 17.86 -7.21
C LEU A 82 4.41 17.72 -7.27
N LEU A 83 4.92 16.49 -7.38
CA LEU A 83 6.37 16.25 -7.39
C LEU A 83 7.06 16.71 -8.68
N ARG A 84 6.30 16.91 -9.77
CA ARG A 84 6.82 17.53 -11.01
C ARG A 84 6.77 19.05 -10.96
N SER A 85 5.87 19.62 -10.16
CA SER A 85 5.69 21.06 -10.02
C SER A 85 6.57 21.71 -8.95
N THR A 86 7.38 20.93 -8.21
CA THR A 86 8.25 21.49 -7.15
C THR A 86 9.57 20.74 -6.96
N ASP A 87 10.63 21.51 -6.73
CA ASP A 87 11.95 21.02 -6.31
C ASP A 87 12.20 21.20 -4.80
N SER A 88 11.20 21.69 -4.05
CA SER A 88 11.33 21.94 -2.61
C SER A 88 11.41 20.63 -1.84
N LEU A 89 12.59 20.34 -1.27
CA LEU A 89 12.80 19.15 -0.44
C LEU A 89 11.85 19.10 0.77
N ARG A 90 11.44 20.27 1.30
CA ARG A 90 10.47 20.34 2.40
C ARG A 90 9.11 19.77 1.96
N ILE A 91 8.63 20.15 0.78
CA ILE A 91 7.36 19.66 0.25
C ILE A 91 7.43 18.16 0.01
N TRP A 92 8.53 17.67 -0.58
CA TRP A 92 8.75 16.26 -0.78
C TRP A 92 8.75 15.47 0.53
N ARG A 93 9.46 15.94 1.56
CA ARG A 93 9.47 15.27 2.88
C ARG A 93 8.10 15.27 3.54
N THR A 94 7.39 16.39 3.53
CA THR A 94 6.03 16.45 4.10
C THR A 94 5.08 15.48 3.39
N TYR A 95 5.14 15.45 2.05
CA TYR A 95 4.32 14.55 1.26
C TYR A 95 4.64 13.07 1.54
N GLN A 96 5.92 12.70 1.49
CA GLN A 96 6.34 11.31 1.76
C GLN A 96 6.09 10.88 3.21
N LEU A 97 6.14 11.81 4.18
CA LEU A 97 5.75 11.52 5.56
C LEU A 97 4.26 11.19 5.69
N GLY A 98 3.40 11.97 5.02
CA GLY A 98 1.96 11.69 4.99
C GLY A 98 1.66 10.30 4.41
N LEU A 99 2.33 9.94 3.32
CA LEU A 99 2.18 8.61 2.72
C LEU A 99 2.76 7.49 3.60
N LEU A 100 3.89 7.72 4.26
CA LEU A 100 4.48 6.73 5.18
C LEU A 100 3.53 6.39 6.34
N ILE A 101 2.84 7.39 6.89
CA ILE A 101 1.82 7.16 7.94
C ILE A 101 0.75 6.21 7.41
N ILE A 102 0.31 6.41 6.17
CA ILE A 102 -0.73 5.57 5.55
C ILE A 102 -0.22 4.15 5.32
N ASP A 103 1.02 3.98 4.85
CA ASP A 103 1.64 2.66 4.71
C ASP A 103 1.66 1.90 6.04
N VAL A 104 1.99 2.58 7.14
CA VAL A 104 2.00 2.00 8.49
C VAL A 104 0.60 1.55 8.90
N PHE A 105 -0.44 2.37 8.68
CA PHE A 105 -1.80 1.99 9.02
C PHE A 105 -2.37 0.88 8.13
N LEU A 106 -1.99 0.83 6.85
CA LEU A 106 -2.33 -0.28 5.96
C LEU A 106 -1.71 -1.58 6.47
N LEU A 107 -0.40 -1.59 6.74
CA LEU A 107 0.29 -2.76 7.29
C LEU A 107 -0.26 -3.17 8.66
N TYR A 108 -0.55 -2.21 9.54
CA TYR A 108 -1.19 -2.49 10.83
C TYR A 108 -2.53 -3.20 10.65
N GLY A 109 -3.39 -2.72 9.74
CA GLY A 109 -4.66 -3.36 9.41
C GLY A 109 -4.47 -4.78 8.88
N THR A 110 -3.52 -4.97 7.96
CA THR A 110 -3.17 -6.29 7.41
C THR A 110 -2.71 -7.25 8.49
N PHE A 111 -1.73 -6.87 9.31
CA PHE A 111 -1.21 -7.73 10.38
C PHE A 111 -2.22 -7.99 11.48
N SER A 112 -3.08 -7.02 11.81
CA SER A 112 -4.19 -7.23 12.75
C SER A 112 -5.16 -8.30 12.23
N SER A 113 -5.47 -8.28 10.94
CA SER A 113 -6.29 -9.34 10.33
C SER A 113 -5.59 -10.70 10.36
N TYR A 114 -4.29 -10.75 10.04
CA TYR A 114 -3.51 -12.00 10.12
C TYR A 114 -3.44 -12.55 11.54
N ALA A 115 -3.36 -11.70 12.57
CA ALA A 115 -3.39 -12.12 13.97
C ALA A 115 -4.71 -12.81 14.33
N VAL A 116 -5.85 -12.23 13.94
CA VAL A 116 -7.18 -12.81 14.15
C VAL A 116 -7.33 -14.16 13.43
N GLN A 117 -6.71 -14.31 12.26
CA GLN A 117 -6.71 -15.55 11.48
C GLN A 117 -5.68 -16.59 11.94
N GLY A 118 -4.79 -16.27 12.89
CA GLY A 118 -3.67 -17.14 13.27
C GLY A 118 -2.59 -17.29 12.18
N ARG A 119 -2.49 -16.35 11.24
CA ARG A 119 -1.63 -16.38 10.04
C ARG A 119 -0.48 -15.35 10.07
N LEU A 120 0.01 -15.01 11.26
CA LEU A 120 1.13 -14.08 11.40
C LEU A 120 2.45 -14.65 10.86
N SER A 121 2.60 -15.98 10.80
CA SER A 121 3.78 -16.61 10.22
C SER A 121 3.84 -16.37 8.71
N PRO A 122 4.95 -15.82 8.16
CA PRO A 122 5.12 -15.65 6.72
C PRO A 122 5.02 -16.94 5.91
N THR A 123 5.26 -18.10 6.54
CA THR A 123 5.09 -19.42 5.91
C THR A 123 3.63 -19.77 5.60
N SER A 124 2.68 -19.06 6.22
CA SER A 124 1.23 -19.24 6.02
C SER A 124 0.63 -18.25 5.01
N TRP A 125 1.46 -17.36 4.46
CA TRP A 125 1.03 -16.32 3.53
C TRP A 125 0.85 -16.91 2.13
N ARG A 126 -0.24 -16.48 1.50
CA ARG A 126 -0.51 -16.79 0.10
C ARG A 126 0.27 -15.83 -0.79
N VAL A 127 0.25 -16.07 -2.10
CA VAL A 127 0.94 -15.22 -3.08
C VAL A 127 0.41 -13.78 -3.01
N GLU A 128 -0.89 -13.62 -2.79
CA GLU A 128 -1.57 -12.32 -2.67
C GLU A 128 -1.13 -11.57 -1.41
N ASP A 129 -0.93 -12.29 -0.30
CA ASP A 129 -0.45 -11.73 0.96
C ASP A 129 0.98 -11.21 0.82
N TRP A 130 1.85 -11.98 0.15
CA TRP A 130 3.20 -11.53 -0.22
C TRP A 130 3.18 -10.31 -1.13
N GLY A 131 2.26 -10.26 -2.10
CA GLY A 131 2.05 -9.09 -2.95
C GLY A 131 1.69 -7.86 -2.12
N SER A 132 0.65 -7.95 -1.30
CA SER A 132 0.18 -6.81 -0.50
C SER A 132 1.22 -6.32 0.50
N VAL A 133 1.78 -7.21 1.33
CA VAL A 133 2.76 -6.82 2.35
C VAL A 133 4.08 -6.40 1.72
N GLY A 134 4.54 -7.11 0.69
CA GLY A 134 5.80 -6.82 0.02
C GLY A 134 5.79 -5.47 -0.69
N ILE A 135 4.70 -5.13 -1.38
CA ILE A 135 4.57 -3.85 -2.08
C ILE A 135 4.42 -2.71 -1.07
N THR A 136 3.45 -2.77 -0.16
CA THR A 136 3.24 -1.68 0.83
C THR A 136 4.46 -1.51 1.72
N GLY A 137 5.07 -2.60 2.20
CA GLY A 137 6.29 -2.57 2.99
C GLY A 137 7.49 -2.03 2.20
N GLY A 138 7.68 -2.46 0.95
CA GLY A 138 8.79 -2.00 0.11
C GLY A 138 8.71 -0.51 -0.20
N VAL A 139 7.52 -0.02 -0.57
CA VAL A 139 7.30 1.42 -0.81
C VAL A 139 7.46 2.22 0.49
N GLY A 140 6.91 1.75 1.61
CA GLY A 140 7.07 2.37 2.92
C GLY A 140 8.54 2.47 3.36
N LEU A 141 9.34 1.43 3.14
CA LEU A 141 10.78 1.44 3.40
C LEU A 141 11.53 2.45 2.51
N ALA A 142 11.13 2.60 1.24
CA ALA A 142 11.70 3.62 0.36
C ALA A 142 11.39 5.03 0.87
N ARG A 143 10.16 5.28 1.35
CA ARG A 143 9.77 6.54 1.99
C ARG A 143 10.55 6.81 3.26
N LEU A 144 10.66 5.82 4.15
CA LEU A 144 11.43 5.92 5.37
C LEU A 144 12.90 6.25 5.08
N SER A 145 13.52 5.55 4.12
CA SER A 145 14.90 5.79 3.69
C SER A 145 15.10 7.20 3.15
N PHE A 146 14.15 7.70 2.36
CA PHE A 146 14.15 9.07 1.84
C PHE A 146 14.06 10.12 2.96
N LEU A 147 13.15 9.91 3.92
CA LEU A 147 12.94 10.82 5.06
C LEU A 147 14.16 10.88 5.98
N LEU A 148 14.81 9.74 6.21
CA LEU A 148 16.06 9.64 6.96
C LEU A 148 17.27 10.22 6.19
N GLY A 149 17.10 10.60 4.92
CA GLY A 149 18.16 11.17 4.10
C GLY A 149 19.20 10.14 3.63
N LEU A 150 18.87 8.85 3.63
CA LEU A 150 19.76 7.81 3.13
C LEU A 150 20.03 8.00 1.64
N GLY A 151 21.29 7.99 1.21
CA GLY A 151 21.66 8.20 -0.19
C GLY A 151 21.69 9.66 -0.64
N PHE A 152 21.50 10.63 0.27
CA PHE A 152 21.72 12.04 -0.02
C PHE A 152 23.23 12.36 -0.01
N PRO A 153 23.69 13.30 -0.85
CA PRO A 153 25.08 13.75 -0.81
C PRO A 153 25.44 14.26 0.58
N LYS A 154 26.58 13.83 1.12
CA LYS A 154 27.10 14.39 2.37
C LYS A 154 27.46 15.85 2.13
N THR A 155 26.83 16.77 2.85
CA THR A 155 27.30 18.15 2.92
C THR A 155 28.71 18.10 3.52
N LYS A 156 29.74 18.47 2.74
CA LYS A 156 31.07 18.73 3.32
C LYS A 156 30.90 19.91 4.26
N SER A 157 31.02 19.69 5.57
CA SER A 157 31.27 20.80 6.48
C SER A 157 32.60 21.42 6.07
N ALA A 158 32.57 22.70 5.72
CA ALA A 158 33.76 23.53 5.77
C ALA A 158 34.20 23.70 7.24
#